data_AF-A0A972TAG7-F1
#
_entry.id   AF-A0A972TAG7-F1
#
_cell.length_a   1.000
_cell.length_b   1.000
_cell.length_c   1.000
_cell.angle_alpha   90.00
_cell.angle_beta   90.00
_cell.angle_gamma   90.00
#
_symmetry.space_group_name_H-M   'P 1'
#
loop_
_entity.id
_entity.type
_entity.pdbx_description
1 polymer ?
#
loop_
_entity_poly.entity_id
_entity_poly.type
_entity_poly.pdbx_seq_one_letter_code
_entity_poly.pdbx_strand_id
1 'polypeptide(L)'
;MIAGFIHLVWKVIWNVVVVLVCAGLIFIGYKANQPMSVAGAPKGMTYVEFIQDRLEAAKTVEPSRCGWGMMLSLAALGPIYSVVYTEVAIHPDGFLDKVTAPDLIFPPG
;
A
#
# COMPACT_ATOMS: atom_id res chain seq x y z
N MET A 1 -32.62 33.17 -1.78
CA MET A 1 -31.25 33.45 -1.30
C MET A 1 -30.54 32.22 -0.72
N ILE A 2 -31.25 31.31 -0.02
CA ILE A 2 -30.67 30.12 0.62
C ILE A 2 -30.13 29.08 -0.39
N ALA A 3 -30.83 28.80 -1.49
CA ALA A 3 -30.41 27.82 -2.49
C ALA A 3 -29.10 28.19 -3.21
N GLY A 4 -28.88 29.49 -3.47
CA GLY A 4 -27.63 29.97 -4.09
C GLY A 4 -26.43 29.83 -3.15
N PHE A 5 -26.63 30.04 -1.85
CA PHE A 5 -25.60 29.84 -0.84
C PHE A 5 -25.23 28.37 -0.69
N ILE A 6 -26.22 27.46 -0.63
CA ILE A 6 -25.98 26.01 -0.56
C ILE A 6 -25.22 25.50 -1.79
N HIS A 7 -25.59 25.96 -2.98
CA HIS A 7 -24.90 25.60 -4.22
C HIS A 7 -23.44 26.10 -4.24
N LEU A 8 -23.18 27.30 -3.70
CA LEU A 8 -21.83 27.85 -3.56
C LEU A 8 -20.99 26.99 -2.61
N VAL A 9 -21.52 26.65 -1.43
CA VAL A 9 -20.85 25.80 -0.45
C VAL A 9 -20.53 24.42 -1.05
N TRP A 10 -21.49 23.80 -1.74
CA TRP A 10 -21.29 22.51 -2.42
C TRP A 10 -20.17 22.57 -3.47
N LYS A 11 -20.15 23.62 -4.29
CA LYS A 11 -19.12 23.83 -5.30
C LYS A 11 -17.72 24.04 -4.69
N VAL A 12 -17.64 24.75 -3.57
CA VAL A 12 -16.38 24.92 -2.83
C VAL A 12 -15.88 23.59 -2.29
N ILE A 13 -16.75 22.81 -1.63
CA ILE A 13 -16.39 21.48 -1.10
C ILE A 13 -15.88 20.59 -2.23
N TRP A 14 -16.61 20.52 -3.35
CA TRP A 14 -16.22 19.71 -4.50
C TRP A 14 -14.84 20.10 -5.03
N ASN A 15 -14.59 21.39 -5.23
CA ASN A 15 -13.30 21.87 -5.72
C ASN A 15 -12.16 21.55 -4.75
N VAL A 16 -12.38 21.70 -3.43
CA VAL A 16 -11.38 21.34 -2.42
C VAL A 16 -11.05 19.85 -2.47
N VAL A 17 -12.07 18.98 -2.59
CA VAL A 17 -11.86 17.53 -2.72
C VAL A 17 -11.05 17.21 -3.97
N VAL A 18 -11.38 17.78 -5.12
CA VAL A 18 -10.62 17.57 -6.36
C VAL A 18 -9.16 18.01 -6.21
N VAL A 19 -8.92 19.18 -5.62
CA VAL A 19 -7.56 19.69 -5.38
C VAL A 19 -6.77 18.76 -4.46
N LEU A 20 -7.38 18.27 -3.38
CA LEU A 20 -6.73 17.32 -2.46
C LEU A 20 -6.37 16.00 -3.15
N VAL A 21 -7.26 15.48 -3.99
CA VAL A 21 -6.98 14.26 -4.79
C VAL A 21 -5.82 14.51 -5.75
N CYS A 22 -5.82 15.63 -6.49
CA CYS A 22 -4.73 15.99 -7.38
C CYS A 22 -3.39 16.16 -6.64
N ALA A 23 -3.39 16.84 -5.49
CA ALA A 23 -2.20 17.01 -4.66
C ALA A 23 -1.67 15.67 -4.13
N GLY A 24 -2.56 14.76 -3.72
CA GLY A 24 -2.21 13.41 -3.32
C GLY A 24 -1.53 12.61 -4.43
N LEU A 25 -2.08 12.66 -5.66
CA LEU A 25 -1.48 11.99 -6.81
C LEU A 25 -0.08 12.53 -7.13
N ILE A 26 0.11 13.86 -7.07
CA ILE A 26 1.43 14.49 -7.26
C ILE A 26 2.41 14.04 -6.16
N PHE A 27 1.95 14.00 -4.90
CA PHE A 27 2.77 13.56 -3.77
C PHE A 27 3.21 12.09 -3.91
N ILE A 28 2.29 11.21 -4.30
CA ILE A 28 2.60 9.80 -4.56
C ILE A 28 3.61 9.68 -5.70
N GLY A 29 3.42 10.40 -6.82
CA GLY A 29 4.37 10.40 -7.93
C GLY A 29 5.76 10.89 -7.51
N TYR A 30 5.82 11.96 -6.72
CA TYR A 30 7.08 12.49 -6.18
C TYR A 30 7.78 11.49 -5.26
N LYS A 31 7.05 10.89 -4.31
CA LYS A 31 7.61 9.91 -3.36
C LYS A 31 8.00 8.59 -4.05
N ALA A 32 7.24 8.15 -5.06
CA ALA A 32 7.50 6.92 -5.79
C ALA A 32 8.75 7.04 -6.69
N ASN A 33 9.09 8.24 -7.15
CA ASN A 33 10.28 8.52 -7.95
C ASN A 33 11.56 8.70 -7.10
N GLN A 34 11.46 8.67 -5.76
CA GLN A 34 12.64 8.71 -4.89
C GLN A 34 13.28 7.31 -4.80
N PRO A 35 14.62 7.23 -4.69
CA PRO A 35 15.32 5.97 -4.50
C PRO A 35 14.88 5.33 -3.18
N MET A 36 14.59 4.03 -3.21
CA MET A 36 14.12 3.33 -2.02
C MET A 36 15.23 3.17 -0.98
N SER A 37 14.94 3.55 0.27
CA SER A 37 15.81 3.34 1.42
C SER A 37 15.42 2.08 2.21
N VAL A 38 15.03 1.00 1.51
CA VAL A 38 14.65 -0.28 2.12
C VAL A 38 15.86 -1.21 2.14
N ALA A 39 16.17 -1.80 3.29
CA ALA A 39 17.23 -2.79 3.43
C ALA A 39 16.87 -4.03 2.60
N GLY A 40 17.59 -4.28 1.50
CA GLY A 40 17.34 -5.38 0.57
C GLY A 40 16.89 -4.95 -0.83
N ALA A 41 16.59 -3.67 -1.07
CA ALA A 41 16.36 -3.14 -2.41
C ALA A 41 17.70 -2.91 -3.15
N PRO A 42 17.79 -3.22 -4.46
CA PRO A 42 18.96 -2.89 -5.27
C PRO A 42 19.28 -1.39 -5.20
N LYS A 43 20.56 -1.04 -4.98
CA LYS A 43 20.99 0.36 -4.79
C LYS A 43 20.54 1.24 -5.96
N GLY A 44 19.73 2.25 -5.67
CA GLY A 44 19.31 3.27 -6.64
C GLY A 44 18.01 2.99 -7.39
N MET A 45 17.33 1.86 -7.14
CA MET A 45 16.04 1.56 -7.76
C MET A 45 14.92 2.40 -7.12
N THR A 46 14.08 2.99 -7.95
CA THR A 46 12.88 3.73 -7.51
C THR A 46 11.73 2.77 -7.14
N TYR A 47 10.72 3.28 -6.42
CA TYR A 47 9.56 2.46 -6.06
C TYR A 47 8.81 1.92 -7.29
N VAL A 48 8.72 2.74 -8.34
CA VAL A 48 8.03 2.36 -9.59
C VAL A 48 8.75 1.22 -10.30
N GLU A 49 10.07 1.31 -10.43
CA GLU A 49 10.89 0.27 -11.08
C GLU A 49 10.81 -1.05 -10.32
N PHE A 50 10.81 -1.01 -8.99
CA PHE A 50 10.62 -2.21 -8.18
C PHE A 50 9.26 -2.86 -8.38
N ILE A 51 8.17 -2.09 -8.43
CA ILE A 51 6.84 -2.64 -8.67
C ILE A 51 6.73 -3.20 -10.10
N GLN A 52 7.34 -2.54 -11.08
CA GLN A 52 7.41 -3.04 -12.46
C GLN A 52 8.17 -4.38 -12.52
N ASP A 53 9.31 -4.49 -11.86
CA ASP A 53 10.09 -5.73 -11.77
C ASP A 53 9.25 -6.87 -11.15
N ARG A 54 8.48 -6.59 -10.09
CA ARG A 54 7.58 -7.58 -9.49
C ARG A 54 6.40 -7.96 -10.39
N LEU A 55 5.85 -7.03 -11.15
CA LEU A 55 4.79 -7.30 -12.12
C LEU A 55 5.30 -8.12 -13.31
N GLU A 56 6.52 -7.84 -13.76
CA GLU A 56 7.17 -8.59 -14.83
C GLU A 56 7.53 -10.01 -14.38
N ALA A 57 8.11 -10.14 -13.18
CA ALA A 57 8.32 -11.43 -12.54
C ALA A 57 6.99 -12.20 -12.40
N ALA A 58 5.91 -11.54 -11.96
CA ALA A 58 4.60 -12.17 -11.88
C ALA A 58 4.09 -12.65 -13.24
N LYS A 59 4.34 -11.95 -14.35
CA LYS A 59 3.97 -12.43 -15.70
C LYS A 59 4.67 -13.73 -16.08
N THR A 60 5.93 -13.92 -15.69
CA THR A 60 6.65 -15.18 -15.96
C THR A 60 6.04 -16.39 -15.23
N VAL A 61 5.35 -16.15 -14.12
CA VAL A 61 4.70 -17.17 -13.29
C VAL A 61 3.27 -17.48 -13.77
N GLU A 62 2.75 -16.79 -14.80
CA GLU A 62 1.39 -16.97 -15.36
C GLU A 62 0.29 -17.12 -14.29
N PRO A 63 0.01 -16.07 -13.49
CA PRO A 63 -0.99 -16.11 -12.43
C PRO A 63 -2.41 -16.42 -12.92
N SER A 64 -2.66 -16.27 -14.22
CA SER A 64 -3.88 -16.67 -14.91
C SER A 64 -4.16 -18.17 -14.82
N ARG A 65 -3.13 -19.02 -14.66
CA ARG A 65 -3.31 -20.47 -14.46
C ARG A 65 -3.92 -20.82 -13.09
N CYS A 66 -3.82 -19.92 -12.12
CA CYS A 66 -4.36 -20.12 -10.77
C CYS A 66 -5.83 -19.68 -10.60
N GLY A 67 -6.45 -19.20 -11.67
CA GLY A 67 -7.85 -18.78 -11.66
C GLY A 67 -8.07 -17.45 -10.95
N TRP A 68 -9.13 -16.74 -11.37
CA TRP A 68 -9.44 -15.39 -10.87
C TRP A 68 -9.68 -15.36 -9.34
N GLY A 69 -10.14 -16.47 -8.76
CA GLY A 69 -10.39 -16.59 -7.32
C GLY A 69 -9.12 -16.55 -6.45
N MET A 70 -7.98 -17.04 -6.94
CA MET A 70 -6.73 -17.06 -6.16
C MET A 70 -6.04 -15.68 -6.16
N MET A 71 -6.20 -14.91 -7.23
CA MET A 71 -5.70 -13.53 -7.29
C MET A 71 -6.53 -12.57 -6.44
N LEU A 72 -7.86 -12.76 -6.43
CA LEU A 72 -8.76 -11.95 -5.60
C LEU A 72 -8.55 -12.22 -4.11
N SER A 73 -8.35 -13.49 -3.72
CA SER A 73 -8.03 -13.83 -2.34
C SER A 73 -6.68 -13.27 -1.91
N LEU A 74 -5.66 -13.28 -2.77
CA LEU A 74 -4.38 -12.62 -2.51
C LEU A 74 -4.51 -11.10 -2.38
N ALA A 75 -5.30 -10.46 -3.24
CA ALA A 75 -5.56 -9.02 -3.16
C ALA A 75 -6.34 -8.63 -1.90
N ALA A 76 -7.24 -9.49 -1.42
CA ALA A 76 -8.03 -9.27 -0.22
C ALA A 76 -7.26 -9.59 1.08
N LEU A 77 -6.49 -10.69 1.09
CA LEU A 77 -5.76 -11.17 2.26
C LEU A 77 -4.37 -10.52 2.40
N GLY A 78 -3.75 -10.07 1.31
CA GLY A 78 -2.45 -9.40 1.33
C GLY A 78 -2.39 -8.15 2.21
N PRO A 79 -3.39 -7.25 2.16
CA PRO A 79 -3.48 -6.12 3.07
C PRO A 79 -3.65 -6.54 4.53
N ILE A 80 -4.45 -7.58 4.80
CA ILE A 80 -4.68 -8.09 6.15
C ILE A 80 -3.37 -8.64 6.74
N TYR A 81 -2.64 -9.42 5.95
CA TYR A 81 -1.31 -9.92 6.36
C TYR A 81 -0.35 -8.77 6.67
N SER A 82 -0.31 -7.72 5.84
CA SER A 82 0.56 -6.56 6.08
C SER A 82 0.23 -5.82 7.37
N VAL A 83 -1.06 -5.67 7.70
CA VAL A 83 -1.49 -5.03 8.95
C VAL A 83 -1.10 -5.88 10.16
N VAL A 84 -1.39 -7.18 10.15
CA VAL A 84 -1.04 -8.08 11.25
C VAL A 84 0.47 -8.14 11.46
N TYR A 85 1.25 -8.22 10.37
CA TYR A 85 2.71 -8.22 10.43
C TYR A 85 3.26 -6.92 11.01
N THR A 86 2.68 -5.78 10.63
CA THR A 86 3.08 -4.47 11.17
C THR A 86 2.72 -4.33 12.65
N GLU A 87 1.56 -4.84 13.07
CA GLU A 87 1.14 -4.83 14.48
C GLU A 87 2.05 -5.68 15.37
N VAL A 88 2.41 -6.89 14.93
CA VAL A 88 3.41 -7.73 15.62
C VAL A 88 4.76 -7.03 15.69
N ALA A 89 5.16 -6.34 14.61
CA ALA A 89 6.44 -5.64 14.57
C ALA A 89 6.53 -4.41 15.50
N ILE A 90 5.43 -3.70 15.73
CA ILE A 90 5.38 -2.51 16.60
C ILE A 90 5.14 -2.91 18.07
N HIS A 91 4.47 -4.03 18.32
CA HIS A 91 4.14 -4.54 19.64
C HIS A 91 4.77 -5.93 19.89
N PRO A 92 6.10 -6.02 20.04
CA PRO A 92 6.74 -7.24 20.55
C PRO A 92 6.16 -7.54 21.94
N ASP A 93 5.79 -8.78 22.23
CA ASP A 93 5.03 -9.24 23.42
C ASP A 93 3.50 -9.10 23.40
N GLY A 94 2.93 -8.51 22.35
CA GLY A 94 1.48 -8.38 22.17
C GLY A 94 0.75 -9.73 22.09
N PHE A 95 -0.58 -9.72 22.19
CA PHE A 95 -1.39 -10.93 22.02
C PHE A 95 -1.16 -11.58 20.64
N LEU A 96 -1.06 -10.77 19.59
CA LEU A 96 -0.83 -11.23 18.22
C LEU A 96 0.52 -11.91 18.07
N ASP A 97 1.59 -11.32 18.62
CA ASP A 97 2.94 -11.89 18.61
C ASP A 97 2.98 -13.30 19.23
N LYS A 98 2.30 -13.48 20.37
CA LYS A 98 2.23 -14.76 21.10
C LYS A 98 1.45 -15.86 20.38
N VAL A 99 0.51 -15.51 19.51
CA VAL A 99 -0.30 -16.48 18.76
C VAL A 99 0.20 -16.69 17.33
N THR A 100 1.09 -15.83 16.84
CA THR A 100 1.78 -15.99 15.56
C THR A 100 3.01 -16.87 15.70
N ALA A 101 3.37 -17.57 14.62
CA ALA A 101 4.59 -18.35 14.60
C ALA A 101 5.81 -17.42 14.72
N PRO A 102 6.83 -17.77 15.53
CA PRO A 102 8.04 -16.96 15.66
C PRO A 102 8.74 -16.85 14.30
N ASP A 103 8.87 -15.63 13.79
CA ASP A 103 9.57 -15.34 12.55
C ASP A 103 11.07 -15.17 12.83
N LEU A 104 11.92 -15.91 12.11
CA LEU A 104 13.39 -15.93 12.30
C LEU A 104 14.05 -14.57 12.03
N ILE A 105 13.34 -13.66 11.36
CA ILE A 105 13.83 -12.32 11.00
C ILE A 105 13.57 -11.31 12.13
N PHE A 106 12.64 -11.61 13.03
CA PHE A 106 12.31 -10.73 14.14
C PHE A 106 13.27 -10.97 15.32
N PRO A 107 13.93 -9.93 15.88
CA PRO A 107 14.78 -10.12 17.04
C PRO A 107 13.93 -10.63 18.22
N PRO A 108 14.38 -11.67 18.95
CA PRO A 108 13.70 -12.07 20.17
C PRO A 108 13.77 -10.91 21.18
N GLY A 109 12.62 -10.58 21.78
CA GLY A 109 12.53 -9.69 22.94
C GLY A 109 13.29 -10.23 24.13
#